data_AF-A0A832N5C5-F1
#
_entry.id   AF-A0A832N5C5-F1
#
_cell.length_a   1.000
_cell.length_b   1.000
_cell.length_c   1.000
_cell.angle_alpha   90.00
_cell.angle_beta   90.00
_cell.angle_gamma   90.00
#
_symmetry.space_group_name_H-M   'P 1'
#
loop_
_entity.id
_entity.type
_entity.pdbx_description
1 polymer ?
#
loop_
_entity_poly.entity_id
_entity_poly.type
_entity_poly.pdbx_seq_one_letter_code
_entity_poly.pdbx_strand_id
1 'polypeptide(L)'
;SVYFGTASRDGQPYIQHRGGPPGFLQILDARTLMFFDYPGNKQYISLGNLAENPKAFLFMMDYPTKTRIKFWGRAGVDFGQDGTRRILFHIEAWDINCRKHIPNLVPADTTSPE
;
A
#
# COMPACT_ATOMS: atom_id res chain seq x y z
N SER A 1 5.44 2.83 -5.06
CA SER A 1 4.00 2.62 -4.82
C SER A 1 3.80 1.34 -4.03
N VAL A 2 2.59 1.14 -3.50
CA VAL A 2 2.18 -0.07 -2.77
C VAL A 2 0.80 -0.51 -3.27
N TYR A 3 0.43 -1.76 -3.00
CA TYR A 3 -0.95 -2.22 -3.12
C TYR A 3 -1.49 -2.40 -1.70
N PHE A 4 -2.58 -1.69 -1.42
CA PHE A 4 -3.19 -1.63 -0.11
C PHE A 4 -4.49 -2.43 -0.11
N GLY A 5 -4.50 -3.50 0.67
CA GLY A 5 -5.64 -4.37 0.90
C GLY A 5 -6.34 -4.02 2.21
N THR A 6 -7.66 -3.98 2.15
CA THR A 6 -8.57 -3.80 3.30
C THR A 6 -9.71 -4.80 3.16
N ALA A 7 -10.50 -4.99 4.21
CA ALA A 7 -11.72 -5.78 4.13
C ALA A 7 -12.85 -5.08 4.88
N SER A 8 -14.09 -5.31 4.45
CA SER A 8 -15.26 -4.89 5.23
C SER A 8 -15.35 -5.66 6.55
N ARG A 9 -16.30 -5.29 7.41
CA ARG A 9 -16.62 -6.00 8.66
C ARG A 9 -16.91 -7.49 8.43
N ASP A 10 -17.61 -7.81 7.34
CA ASP A 10 -17.98 -9.19 6.98
C ASP A 10 -16.85 -9.94 6.25
N GLY A 11 -15.71 -9.28 6.05
CA GLY A 11 -14.52 -9.88 5.45
C GLY A 11 -14.45 -9.80 3.93
N GLN A 12 -15.31 -9.02 3.27
CA GLN A 12 -15.23 -8.80 1.82
C GLN A 12 -13.92 -8.06 1.48
N PRO A 13 -12.97 -8.67 0.75
CA PRO A 13 -11.69 -8.04 0.46
C PRO A 13 -11.82 -6.96 -0.60
N TYR A 14 -10.97 -5.94 -0.48
CA TYR A 14 -10.80 -4.86 -1.44
C TYR A 14 -9.32 -4.46 -1.52
N ILE A 15 -8.81 -4.22 -2.74
CA ILE A 15 -7.42 -3.85 -2.97
C ILE A 15 -7.32 -2.66 -3.91
N GLN A 16 -6.34 -1.80 -3.64
CA GLN A 16 -6.05 -0.65 -4.49
C GLN A 16 -4.55 -0.33 -4.55
N HIS A 17 -4.08 0.07 -5.73
CA HIS A 17 -2.75 0.68 -5.88
C HIS A 17 -2.72 2.09 -5.28
N ARG A 18 -1.69 2.36 -4.48
CA ARG A 18 -1.40 3.67 -3.88
C ARG A 18 0.02 4.07 -4.26
N GLY A 19 0.16 5.24 -4.84
CA GLY A 19 1.45 5.78 -5.25
C GLY A 19 1.52 7.28 -4.98
N GLY A 20 2.74 7.79 -4.93
CA GLY A 20 3.01 9.21 -4.74
C GLY A 20 4.49 9.51 -4.99
N PRO A 21 4.88 10.79 -4.87
CA PRO A 21 6.27 11.23 -5.05
C PRO A 21 7.21 10.60 -4.01
N PRO A 22 8.54 10.66 -4.19
CA PRO A 22 9.50 10.22 -3.17
C PRO A 22 9.14 10.75 -1.77
N GLY A 23 9.18 9.88 -0.76
CA GLY A 23 8.72 10.20 0.60
C GLY A 23 7.24 9.92 0.87
N PHE A 24 6.50 9.41 -0.13
CA PHE A 24 5.08 9.02 0.02
C PHE A 24 4.85 7.96 1.12
N LEU A 25 5.80 7.04 1.27
CA LEU A 25 5.81 5.99 2.28
C LEU A 25 6.97 6.28 3.23
N GLN A 26 6.70 6.23 4.53
CA GLN A 26 7.64 6.52 5.60
C GLN A 26 7.62 5.39 6.62
N ILE A 27 8.78 5.10 7.18
CA ILE A 27 8.92 4.20 8.33
C ILE A 27 8.95 5.10 9.55
N LEU A 28 7.93 5.01 10.41
CA LEU A 28 7.87 5.81 11.64
C LEU A 28 8.64 5.15 12.77
N ASP A 29 8.56 3.82 12.87
CA ASP A 29 9.29 3.00 13.83
C ASP A 29 9.43 1.55 13.32
N ALA A 30 9.96 0.64 14.16
CA ALA A 30 10.22 -0.75 13.82
C ALA A 30 8.98 -1.57 13.39
N ARG A 31 7.77 -1.13 13.73
CA ARG A 31 6.50 -1.80 13.42
C ARG A 31 5.46 -0.87 12.80
N THR A 32 5.76 0.39 12.56
CA THR A 32 4.78 1.36 12.04
C THR A 32 5.27 1.97 10.73
N LEU A 33 4.46 1.79 9.68
CA LEU A 33 4.60 2.48 8.41
C LEU A 33 3.54 3.57 8.32
N MET A 34 3.84 4.63 7.58
CA MET A 34 2.88 5.66 7.23
C MET A 34 2.94 5.95 5.74
N PHE A 35 1.79 6.12 5.09
CA PHE A 35 1.76 6.66 3.74
C PHE A 35 0.62 7.64 3.52
N PHE A 36 0.84 8.59 2.62
CA PHE A 36 -0.16 9.58 2.27
C PHE A 36 -1.28 8.99 1.42
N ASP A 37 -2.53 9.31 1.76
CA ASP A 37 -3.73 9.01 0.96
C ASP A 37 -4.09 10.23 0.10
N TYR A 38 -3.31 10.43 -0.97
CA TYR A 38 -3.49 11.55 -1.89
C TYR A 38 -4.88 11.57 -2.54
N PRO A 39 -5.51 12.74 -2.65
CA PRO A 39 -6.75 12.91 -3.40
C PRO A 39 -6.50 12.61 -4.89
N GLY A 40 -7.47 11.97 -5.54
CA GLY A 40 -7.37 11.63 -6.96
C GLY A 40 -8.17 10.38 -7.33
N ASN A 41 -8.33 9.44 -6.39
CA ASN A 41 -9.02 8.19 -6.68
C ASN A 41 -10.49 8.13 -6.28
N LYS A 42 -11.05 9.08 -5.51
CA LYS A 42 -12.46 9.06 -5.02
C LYS A 42 -12.92 7.72 -4.39
N GLN A 43 -12.02 6.78 -4.10
CA GLN A 43 -12.38 5.45 -3.61
C GLN A 43 -12.35 5.48 -2.08
N TYR A 44 -13.52 5.78 -1.50
CA TYR A 44 -13.75 5.80 -0.05
C TYR A 44 -13.92 4.40 0.56
N ILE A 45 -13.88 3.34 -0.27
CA ILE A 45 -14.08 1.96 0.18
C ILE A 45 -13.03 1.57 1.23
N SER A 46 -11.75 1.83 0.98
CA SER A 46 -10.71 1.52 1.98
C SER A 46 -10.92 2.29 3.28
N LEU A 47 -11.37 3.55 3.22
CA LEU A 47 -11.61 4.36 4.43
C LEU A 47 -12.82 3.84 5.21
N GLY A 48 -13.90 3.49 4.50
CA GLY A 48 -15.08 2.86 5.10
C GLY A 48 -14.75 1.52 5.73
N ASN A 49 -14.00 0.67 5.02
CA ASN A 49 -13.52 -0.61 5.54
C ASN A 49 -12.70 -0.41 6.83
N LEU A 50 -11.73 0.52 6.85
CA LEU A 50 -10.90 0.76 8.05
C LEU A 50 -11.67 1.32 9.23
N ALA A 51 -12.79 2.01 8.99
CA ALA A 51 -13.66 2.51 10.06
C ALA A 51 -14.38 1.37 10.81
N GLU A 52 -14.60 0.22 10.16
CA GLU A 52 -15.31 -0.94 10.76
C GLU A 52 -14.42 -2.18 10.98
N ASN A 53 -13.31 -2.30 10.26
CA ASN A 53 -12.38 -3.41 10.31
C ASN A 53 -10.93 -2.91 10.10
N PRO A 54 -10.10 -2.90 11.15
CA PRO A 54 -8.75 -2.37 11.05
C PRO A 54 -7.78 -3.31 10.31
N LYS A 55 -8.17 -4.57 10.01
CA LYS A 55 -7.26 -5.53 9.37
C LYS A 55 -6.91 -5.08 7.96
N ALA A 56 -5.62 -5.05 7.68
CA ALA A 56 -5.11 -4.58 6.41
C ALA A 56 -3.90 -5.37 5.93
N PHE A 57 -3.62 -5.25 4.64
CA PHE A 57 -2.50 -5.87 3.95
C PHE A 57 -1.76 -4.83 3.12
N LEU A 58 -0.43 -4.85 3.17
CA LEU A 58 0.41 -4.10 2.25
C LEU A 58 1.25 -5.06 1.42
N PHE A 59 1.15 -4.91 0.10
CA PHE A 59 2.01 -5.60 -0.85
C PHE A 59 2.88 -4.58 -1.56
N MET A 60 4.19 -4.79 -1.51
CA MET A 60 5.18 -3.94 -2.15
C MET A 60 6.00 -4.75 -3.13
N MET A 61 6.22 -4.18 -4.31
CA MET A 61 6.91 -4.82 -5.42
C MET A 61 7.94 -3.86 -6.00
N ASP A 62 9.19 -4.28 -5.96
CA ASP A 62 10.31 -3.68 -6.66
C ASP A 62 10.69 -4.58 -7.84
N TYR A 63 10.18 -4.23 -9.03
CA TYR A 63 10.40 -5.01 -10.24
C TYR A 63 11.87 -5.05 -10.68
N PRO A 64 12.63 -3.93 -10.71
CA PRO A 64 14.06 -3.95 -11.00
C PRO A 64 14.86 -4.95 -10.16
N THR A 65 14.66 -4.98 -8.84
CA THR A 65 15.41 -5.90 -7.97
C THR A 65 14.73 -7.26 -7.79
N LYS A 66 13.55 -7.44 -8.38
CA LYS A 66 12.68 -8.61 -8.21
C LYS A 66 12.41 -8.92 -6.74
N THR A 67 12.19 -7.88 -5.94
CA THR A 67 11.93 -7.99 -4.52
C THR A 67 10.47 -7.69 -4.24
N ARG A 68 9.83 -8.54 -3.43
CA ARG A 68 8.49 -8.28 -2.92
C ARG A 68 8.42 -8.50 -1.44
N ILE A 69 7.67 -7.65 -0.76
CA ILE A 69 7.42 -7.75 0.66
C ILE A 69 5.91 -7.68 0.88
N LYS A 70 5.43 -8.53 1.79
CA LYS A 70 4.04 -8.64 2.19
C LYS A 70 3.95 -8.33 3.67
N PHE A 71 3.10 -7.41 4.07
CA PHE A 71 2.84 -7.09 5.46
C PHE A 71 1.39 -7.36 5.80
N TRP A 72 1.16 -8.14 6.85
CA TRP A 72 -0.11 -8.21 7.55
C TRP A 72 -0.10 -7.30 8.76
N GLY A 73 -1.24 -6.69 9.03
CA GLY A 73 -1.44 -6.02 10.30
C GLY A 73 -2.71 -5.19 10.31
N ARG A 74 -2.59 -4.02 10.93
CA ARG A 74 -3.72 -3.12 11.18
C ARG A 74 -3.45 -1.75 10.61
N ALA A 75 -4.47 -1.10 10.07
CA ALA A 75 -4.37 0.26 9.60
C ALA A 75 -5.44 1.16 10.20
N GLY A 76 -5.09 2.43 10.35
CA GLY A 76 -5.97 3.51 10.75
C GLY A 76 -5.71 4.76 9.91
N VAL A 77 -6.65 5.68 9.95
CA VAL A 77 -6.57 6.95 9.21
C VAL A 77 -6.22 8.06 10.21
N ASP A 78 -5.10 8.73 9.95
CA ASP A 78 -4.71 9.97 10.61
C ASP A 78 -5.10 11.16 9.72
N PHE A 79 -5.72 12.16 10.32
CA PHE A 79 -6.14 13.39 9.63
C PHE A 79 -5.28 14.55 10.13
N GLY A 80 -4.41 15.04 9.25
CA GLY A 80 -3.67 16.27 9.48
C GLY A 80 -4.60 17.48 9.59
N GLN A 81 -4.16 18.50 10.33
CA GLN A 81 -4.92 19.75 10.51
C GLN A 81 -5.19 20.49 9.18
N ASP A 82 -4.38 20.23 8.17
CA ASP A 82 -4.48 20.73 6.80
C ASP A 82 -5.43 19.91 5.91
N GLY A 83 -6.12 18.91 6.48
CA GLY A 83 -6.97 17.98 5.74
C GLY A 83 -6.20 16.86 5.04
N THR A 84 -4.88 16.77 5.22
CA THR A 84 -4.08 15.68 4.68
C THR A 84 -4.46 14.37 5.35
N ARG A 85 -4.76 13.35 4.55
CA ARG A 85 -5.04 12.00 5.05
C ARG A 85 -3.79 11.14 4.99
N ARG A 86 -3.50 10.47 6.09
CA ARG A 86 -2.38 9.53 6.21
C ARG A 86 -2.92 8.19 6.67
N ILE A 87 -2.41 7.12 6.10
CA ILE A 87 -2.67 5.78 6.60
C ILE A 87 -1.51 5.40 7.51
N LEU A 88 -1.82 5.11 8.77
CA LEU A 88 -0.89 4.50 9.71
C LEU A 88 -1.09 3.00 9.66
N PHE A 89 -0.02 2.25 9.36
CA PHE A 89 -0.05 0.79 9.24
C PHE A 89 0.86 0.16 10.30
N HIS A 90 0.27 -0.55 11.25
CA HIS A 90 0.98 -1.32 12.25
C HIS A 90 1.21 -2.76 11.76
N ILE A 91 2.46 -3.20 11.77
CA ILE A 91 2.90 -4.51 11.27
C ILE A 91 2.74 -5.57 12.37
N GLU A 92 1.92 -6.58 12.09
CA GLU A 92 1.79 -7.77 12.92
C GLU A 92 2.67 -8.91 12.41
N ALA A 93 2.76 -9.08 11.09
CA ALA A 93 3.62 -10.08 10.45
C ALA A 93 4.09 -9.59 9.08
N TRP A 94 5.22 -10.11 8.61
CA TRP A 94 5.70 -9.84 7.27
C TRP A 94 6.46 -11.02 6.70
N ASP A 95 6.52 -11.08 5.37
CA ASP A 95 7.18 -12.15 4.63
C ASP A 95 7.79 -11.65 3.32
N ILE A 96 8.89 -12.27 2.92
CA ILE A 96 9.62 -12.04 1.66
C ILE A 96 9.67 -13.35 0.88
N ASN A 97 9.30 -13.29 -0.40
CA ASN A 97 9.24 -14.48 -1.24
C ASN A 97 10.45 -14.63 -2.18
N CYS A 98 10.68 -15.87 -2.64
CA CYS A 98 11.67 -16.21 -3.67
C CYS A 98 11.45 -15.43 -4.98
N ARG A 99 12.55 -15.00 -5.61
CA ARG A 99 12.60 -14.11 -6.78
C ARG A 99 12.42 -14.81 -8.12
N LYS A 100 12.47 -16.16 -8.14
CA LYS A 100 12.61 -17.00 -9.34
C LYS A 100 11.57 -16.71 -10.45
N HIS A 101 10.35 -16.36 -10.07
CA HIS A 101 9.23 -16.16 -10.99
C HIS A 101 8.75 -14.71 -11.10
N ILE A 102 9.54 -13.76 -10.61
CA ILE A 102 9.19 -12.34 -10.71
C ILE A 102 9.72 -11.80 -12.06
N PRO A 103 8.84 -11.29 -12.93
CA PRO A 103 9.25 -10.74 -14.22
C PRO A 103 10.01 -9.43 -14.04
N ASN A 104 10.88 -9.13 -15.00
CA ASN A 104 11.39 -7.77 -15.16
C ASN A 104 10.30 -6.96 -15.86
N LEU A 105 9.86 -5.87 -15.24
CA LEU A 105 8.90 -4.96 -15.84
C LEU A 105 9.67 -3.80 -16.47
N VAL A 106 9.48 -3.63 -17.79
CA VAL A 106 10.09 -2.56 -18.57
C VAL A 106 9.05 -1.44 -18.73
N PRO A 107 9.40 -0.16 -18.48
CA PRO A 107 8.47 0.95 -18.66
C PRO A 107 7.96 1.03 -20.11
N ALA A 108 6.65 1.28 -20.28
CA ALA A 108 6.03 1.34 -21.61
C ALA A 108 6.66 2.43 -22.52
N ASP A 109 7.17 3.53 -21.96
CA ASP A 109 7.80 4.61 -22.74
C ASP A 109 9.19 4.25 -23.32
N THR A 110 9.69 3.03 -23.10
CA THR A 110 10.94 2.55 -23.72
C THR A 110 10.74 1.67 -24.95
N THR A 111 9.49 1.44 -25.38
CA THR A 111 9.23 0.94 -26.74
C THR A 111 9.07 2.13 -27.67
N SER A 112 10.15 2.57 -28.32
CA SER A 112 10.03 3.42 -29.50
C SER A 112 9.09 2.75 -30.50
N PRO A 113 8.15 3.48 -31.12
CA PRO A 113 7.46 2.94 -32.29
C PRO A 113 8.52 2.83 -33.40
N GLU A 114 8.83 1.59 -33.80
CA GLU A 114 9.45 1.35 -35.11
C GLU A 114 8.47 1.71 -36.23
#